data_AF-A0ABC8TS25-F1
#
_entry.id   AF-A0ABC8TS25-F1
#
_cell.length_a   1.000
_cell.length_b   1.000
_cell.length_c   1.000
_cell.angle_alpha   90.00
_cell.angle_beta   90.00
_cell.angle_gamma   90.00
#
_symmetry.space_group_name_H-M   'P 1'
#
loop_
_entity.id
_entity.type
_entity.pdbx_description
1 polymer ?
#
loop_
_entity_poly.entity_id
_entity_poly.type
_entity_poly.pdbx_seq_one_letter_code
_entity_poly.pdbx_strand_id
1 'polypeptide(L)' 'MRNVKLREDEKLVISVDGTVAYLDKQSDDVESENEGLKERVKMGFRRIWSAMKPIPITLCTYYTTYSTL' A
#
# COMPACT_ATOMS: atom_id res chain seq x y z
N MET A 1 1.15 20.53 -7.31
CA MET A 1 2.27 20.04 -6.45
C MET A 1 1.82 18.74 -5.80
N ARG A 2 2.66 17.72 -5.78
CA ARG A 2 2.32 16.39 -5.25
C ARG A 2 3.25 16.06 -4.09
N ASN A 3 2.69 15.76 -2.93
CA ASN A 3 3.47 15.48 -1.73
C ASN A 3 2.79 14.44 -0.87
N VAL A 4 3.60 13.70 -0.11
CA VAL A 4 3.16 12.77 0.92
C VAL A 4 3.82 13.18 2.22
N LYS A 5 3.03 13.31 3.29
CA LYS A 5 3.50 13.71 4.62
C LYS A 5 2.98 12.75 5.68
N LEU A 6 3.77 12.46 6.70
CA LEU A 6 3.31 11.75 7.88
C LEU A 6 2.76 12.77 8.88
N ARG A 7 1.57 12.52 9.44
CA ARG A 7 1.06 13.27 10.59
C ARG A 7 1.46 12.62 11.92
N GLU A 8 1.32 13.39 12.99
CA GLU A 8 1.51 12.95 14.37
C GLU A 8 0.49 11.88 14.81
N ASP A 9 -0.68 11.81 14.16
CA ASP A 9 -1.74 10.81 14.39
C ASP A 9 -1.49 9.48 13.62
N GLU A 10 -0.27 9.25 13.16
CA GLU A 10 0.15 8.13 12.30
C GLU A 10 -0.54 8.04 10.92
N LYS A 11 -1.41 9.00 10.58
CA LYS A 11 -2.03 9.04 9.25
C LYS A 11 -1.05 9.58 8.22
N LEU A 12 -1.08 8.99 7.03
CA LEU A 12 -0.40 9.52 5.85
C LEU A 12 -1.33 10.52 5.16
N VAL A 13 -0.85 11.74 4.96
CA VAL A 13 -1.53 12.78 4.18
C VAL A 13 -0.95 12.79 2.78
N ILE A 14 -1.74 12.37 1.80
CA ILE A 14 -1.41 12.43 0.38
C ILE A 14 -2.11 13.64 -0.21
N SER A 15 -1.34 14.55 -0.81
CA SER A 15 -1.89 15.72 -1.51
C SER A 15 -1.49 15.70 -2.98
N VAL A 16 -2.48 15.79 -3.86
CA VAL A 16 -2.31 15.82 -5.31
C VAL A 16 -3.06 17.03 -5.84
N ASP A 17 -2.31 18.05 -6.26
CA ASP A 17 -2.86 19.21 -6.96
C ASP A 17 -4.01 19.90 -6.20
N GLY A 18 -3.89 19.94 -4.87
CA GLY A 18 -4.87 20.55 -3.95
C GLY A 18 -5.87 19.56 -3.35
N THR A 19 -6.05 18.38 -3.94
CA THR A 19 -6.90 17.31 -3.39
C THR A 19 -6.14 16.51 -2.33
N VAL A 20 -6.79 16.23 -1.20
CA VAL A 20 -6.17 15.54 -0.07
C VAL A 20 -6.84 14.19 0.20
N ALA A 21 -6.03 13.18 0.53
CA ALA A 21 -6.47 11.92 1.08
C ALA A 21 -5.70 11.60 2.37
N TYR A 22 -6.40 11.07 3.36
CA TYR A 22 -5.86 10.63 4.63
C TYR A 22 -5.90 9.10 4.68
N LEU A 23 -4.73 8.47 4.77
CA LEU A 23 -4.60 7.02 4.89
C LEU A 23 -4.25 6.67 6.34
N ASP A 24 -5.08 5.86 6.97
CA ASP A 24 -4.79 5.22 8.25
C ASP A 24 -4.05 3.90 8.02
N LYS A 25 -2.83 3.81 8.54
CA LYS A 25 -1.97 2.63 8.34
C LYS A 25 -2.45 1.41 9.10
N GLN A 26 -3.15 1.60 10.21
CA GLN A 26 -3.60 0.51 11.08
C GLN A 26 -4.86 -0.13 10.52
N SER A 27 -5.79 0.68 10.00
CA SER A 27 -7.09 0.20 9.52
C SER A 27 -7.18 -0.06 8.02
N ASP A 28 -6.20 0.35 7.20
CA ASP A 28 -6.30 0.37 5.72
C ASP A 28 -7.43 1.29 5.21
N ASP A 29 -7.93 2.19 6.06
CA ASP A 29 -8.97 3.13 5.66
C ASP A 29 -8.41 4.38 5.00
N VAL A 30 -9.14 4.89 4.02
CA VAL A 30 -8.76 6.08 3.26
C VAL A 30 -9.93 7.03 3.20
N GLU A 31 -9.75 8.21 3.77
CA GLU A 31 -10.71 9.32 3.74
C GLU A 31 -10.27 10.33 2.67
N SER A 32 -11.18 10.71 1.77
CA SER A 32 -10.97 11.78 0.80
C SER A 32 -12.31 12.25 0.25
N GLU A 33 -12.42 13.53 -0.09
CA GLU A 33 -13.56 14.07 -0.85
C GLU A 33 -13.55 13.61 -2.31
N ASN A 34 -12.41 13.14 -2.81
CA ASN A 34 -12.27 12.63 -4.17
C ASN A 34 -12.20 11.09 -4.15
N GLU A 35 -13.30 10.45 -4.53
CA GLU A 35 -13.40 8.98 -4.56
C GLU A 35 -12.36 8.34 -5.50
N GLY A 36 -12.02 8.98 -6.62
CA GLY A 36 -10.98 8.46 -7.53
C GLY A 36 -9.57 8.48 -6.91
N LEU A 37 -9.24 9.52 -6.13
CA LEU A 37 -7.99 9.57 -5.37
C LEU A 37 -7.99 8.52 -4.25
N LYS A 38 -9.11 8.41 -3.52
CA LYS A 38 -9.31 7.44 -2.44
C LYS A 38 -9.08 6.01 -2.90
N GLU A 39 -9.72 5.59 -3.99
CA GLU A 39 -9.56 4.24 -4.55
C GLU A 39 -8.11 3.96 -4.97
N ARG A 40 -7.46 4.92 -5.64
CA ARG A 40 -6.07 4.78 -6.07
C ARG A 40 -5.11 4.66 -4.90
N VAL A 41 -5.28 5.47 -3.86
CA VAL A 41 -4.45 5.41 -2.63
C VAL A 41 -4.64 4.07 -1.95
N LYS A 42 -5.89 3.63 -1.75
CA LYS A 42 -6.22 2.34 -1.13
C LYS A 42 -5.61 1.17 -1.90
N MET A 43 -5.74 1.16 -3.22
CA MET A 43 -5.16 0.11 -4.07
C MET A 43 -3.63 0.10 -4.03
N GLY A 44 -2.99 1.27 -4.07
CA GLY A 44 -1.54 1.42 -3.99
C GLY A 44 -0.99 0.92 -2.65
N PHE A 45 -1.61 1.34 -1.54
CA PHE A 45 -1.21 0.90 -0.21
C PHE A 45 -1.34 -0.62 -0.06
N ARG A 46 -2.45 -1.23 -0.49
CA ARG A 46 -2.62 -2.69 -0.46
C ARG A 46 -1.56 -3.47 -1.23
N ARG A 47 -1.09 -2.96 -2.37
CA ARG A 47 0.02 -3.58 -3.13
C ARG A 47 1.32 -3.57 -2.34
N ILE A 48 1.66 -2.42 -1.75
CA ILE A 48 2.87 -2.28 -0.93
C ILE A 48 2.75 -3.17 0.31
N TRP A 49 1.62 -3.10 1.03
CA TRP A 49 1.35 -3.93 2.19
C TRP A 49 1.45 -5.42 1.89
N SER A 50 0.93 -5.86 0.75
CA SER A 50 1.02 -7.25 0.32
C SER A 50 2.45 -7.67 0.00
N ALA A 51 3.26 -6.78 -0.60
CA ALA A 51 4.68 -7.04 -0.87
C ALA A 51 5.54 -7.11 0.40
N MET A 52 5.08 -6.50 1.50
CA MET A 52 5.75 -6.59 2.81
C MET A 52 5.42 -7.89 3.58
N LYS A 53 4.46 -8.70 3.09
CA LYS A 53 4.19 -10.00 3.70
C LYS A 53 5.40 -10.92 3.57
N PRO A 54 5.65 -11.81 4.54
CA PRO A 54 6.71 -12.79 4.43
C PRO A 54 6.60 -13.61 3.15
N ILE A 55 7.74 -13.87 2.50
CA ILE A 55 7.78 -14.75 1.34
C ILE A 55 7.47 -16.17 1.82
N PRO A 56 6.44 -16.84 1.29
CA PRO A 56 6.13 -18.22 1.68
C PRO A 56 7.28 -19.16 1.31
N ILE A 57 7.88 -19.79 2.32
CA ILE A 57 9.04 -20.69 2.15
C ILE A 57 8.66 -21.94 1.34
N THR A 58 7.38 -22.33 1.33
CA THR A 58 6.85 -23.49 0.59
C THR A 58 6.92 -23.38 -0.93
N LEU A 59 7.08 -22.17 -1.49
CA LEU A 59 7.33 -22.02 -2.93
C LEU A 59 8.77 -22.40 -3.32
N CYS A 60 9.73 -22.32 -2.40
CA CYS A 60 11.15 -22.51 -2.70
C CYS A 60 11.52 -24.00 -2.89
N THR A 61 10.78 -24.93 -2.29
CA THR A 61 11.04 -26.38 -2.43
C THR A 61 10.64 -26.90 -3.82
N TYR A 62 9.59 -26.36 -4.45
CA TYR A 62 9.19 -26.76 -5.81
C TYR A 62 10.21 -26.34 -6.87
N TYR A 63 10.73 -25.10 -6.83
CA TYR A 63 11.70 -24.65 -7.83
C TYR A 63 13.04 -25.40 -7.77
N THR A 64 13.41 -25.92 -6.59
CA THR A 64 14.65 -26.69 -6.42
C THR A 64 14.55 -28.10 -7.01
N THR A 65 13.39 -28.76 -6.90
CA THR A 65 13.18 -30.11 -7.43
C THR A 65 12.96 -30.15 -8.94
N TYR A 66 12.35 -29.12 -9.54
CA TYR A 66 12.15 -29.07 -11.00
C TYR A 66 13.38 -28.58 -11.80
N SER A 67 14.34 -27.92 -11.15
CA SER A 67 15.57 -27.42 -11.82
C SER A 67 16.75 -28.40 -11.75
N THR A 68 16.54 -29.60 -11.17
CA THR A 68 17.54 -30.68 -11.09
C THR A 68 17.18 -31.90 -11.95
N LEU A 69 16.25 -31.76 -12.91
CA LEU A 69 15.89 -32.78 -13.91
C LEU A 69 16.39 -32.41 -15.31
#